data_AF-A0A800D932-F1
#
_entry.id   AF-A0A800D932-F1
#
_cell.length_a   1.000
_cell.length_b   1.000
_cell.length_c   1.000
_cell.angle_alpha   90.00
_cell.angle_beta   90.00
_cell.angle_gamma   90.00
#
_symmetry.space_group_name_H-M   'P 1'
#
loop_
_entity.id
_entity.type
_entity.pdbx_description
1 polymer ?
#
loop_
_entity_poly.entity_id
_entity_poly.type
_entity_poly.pdbx_seq_one_letter_code
_entity_poly.pdbx_strand_id
1 'polypeptide(L)'
;LAPQEAFRVWLVDQKSFSVVRSDISVAYDLAGGVSGAVLWPYTLRKEGQEGGSITWLNAGILGDPWNPVGGSNWIYDMQAIRPLGDWGIVPDPFTGLAWPQRIERAEVVAQTGTPMAQTLDWVTLEFQDEIQVPDDAWVDWDATEQRFLTAGEVYTQPVTARVKSVVYYPEDLYDTVKWHDGSSFDLADIVMGLIMTFDRAKPESPIYDEDYVPDFESFMSVFKGVRIVSEDPLVIEYYTDAFELDAERTVVSLWPQYDFGEGSWDMIGLGVLAESNQELAFTANKADALEIEWMSYIAGPSLEILAKYLDQAAAENYIPYANTLGQYVTEEEAAERWANYKAWYDQMGHFWIGTGPFYLDKVFPLEHTVTIKRFEDYPDPADKWLRFGEPKLAEVVIEGPARVSAADGASFDIMVTFKGEAYPADEIAAVKYLLFDAEGNVAATGDANLVADGHYVVEFTPEQLGELGVGAVRLEIAVTSNVISIPTLQSTEFLLLP
;
A
#
# COMPACT_ATOMS: atom_id res chain seq x y z
N LEU A 1 -0.77 0.53 34.79
CA LEU A 1 0.20 -0.57 34.63
C LEU A 1 -0.02 -1.16 33.24
N ALA A 2 0.70 -0.69 32.24
CA ALA A 2 0.78 -1.40 30.97
C ALA A 2 1.72 -2.61 31.15
N PRO A 3 1.44 -3.79 30.58
CA PRO A 3 2.35 -4.94 30.69
C PRO A 3 3.68 -4.59 29.99
N GLN A 4 4.80 -4.76 30.70
CA GLN A 4 6.14 -4.50 30.17
C GLN A 4 6.57 -5.49 29.07
N GLU A 5 5.85 -6.61 28.92
CA GLU A 5 6.07 -7.61 27.88
C GLU A 5 4.73 -8.22 27.45
N ALA A 6 4.15 -7.69 26.37
CA ALA A 6 3.01 -8.33 25.69
C ALA A 6 3.54 -9.06 24.45
N PHE A 7 3.96 -10.33 24.61
CA PHE A 7 4.28 -11.17 23.46
C PHE A 7 2.96 -11.56 22.77
N ARG A 8 2.69 -11.00 21.58
CA ARG A 8 1.69 -11.55 20.68
C ARG A 8 2.28 -12.83 20.06
N VAL A 9 1.98 -13.97 20.67
CA VAL A 9 2.31 -15.28 20.10
C VAL A 9 1.16 -15.69 19.20
N TRP A 10 1.39 -15.76 17.90
CA TRP A 10 0.42 -16.34 16.95
C TRP A 10 0.30 -17.84 17.25
N LEU A 11 -0.82 -18.24 17.86
CA LEU A 11 -1.06 -19.64 18.26
C LEU A 11 -1.62 -20.51 17.13
N VAL A 12 -2.20 -19.88 16.11
CA VAL A 12 -2.84 -20.55 14.96
C VAL A 12 -2.57 -19.73 13.71
N ASP A 13 -2.00 -20.38 12.70
CA ASP A 13 -1.97 -19.91 11.32
C ASP A 13 -2.97 -20.75 10.52
N GLN A 14 -3.83 -20.09 9.73
CA GLN A 14 -4.88 -20.75 8.95
C GLN A 14 -4.62 -20.53 7.47
N LYS A 15 -4.45 -21.63 6.72
CA LYS A 15 -4.48 -21.59 5.26
C LYS A 15 -5.94 -21.53 4.79
N SER A 16 -6.30 -20.43 4.13
CA SER A 16 -7.56 -20.29 3.40
C SER A 16 -7.31 -20.29 1.90
N PHE A 17 -8.37 -20.29 1.10
CA PHE A 17 -8.29 -20.23 -0.36
C PHE A 17 -9.34 -19.28 -0.92
N SER A 18 -8.99 -18.55 -1.99
CA SER A 18 -9.95 -17.81 -2.83
C SER A 18 -10.28 -18.66 -4.04
N VAL A 19 -11.56 -18.99 -4.24
CA VAL A 19 -12.00 -19.73 -5.43
C VAL A 19 -12.18 -18.75 -6.58
N VAL A 20 -11.41 -18.92 -7.63
CA VAL A 20 -11.48 -18.12 -8.87
C VAL A 20 -11.84 -19.05 -10.02
N ARG A 21 -12.67 -18.58 -10.95
CA ARG A 21 -12.95 -19.34 -12.17
C ARG A 21 -11.70 -19.43 -13.02
N SER A 22 -11.49 -20.55 -13.71
CA SER A 22 -10.28 -20.78 -14.52
C SER A 22 -10.11 -19.82 -15.70
N ASP A 23 -11.16 -19.11 -16.11
CA ASP A 23 -11.13 -18.09 -17.16
C ASP A 23 -10.86 -16.67 -16.62
N ILE A 24 -10.55 -16.53 -15.33
CA ILE A 24 -10.27 -15.26 -14.66
C ILE A 24 -8.82 -15.24 -14.19
N SER A 25 -8.09 -14.19 -14.57
CA SER A 25 -6.77 -13.87 -14.02
C SER A 25 -6.89 -12.59 -13.18
N VAL A 26 -6.27 -12.61 -11.99
CA VAL A 26 -6.30 -11.51 -11.02
C VAL A 26 -5.10 -11.62 -10.08
N ALA A 27 -4.44 -10.50 -9.77
CA ALA A 27 -3.39 -10.47 -8.77
C ALA A 27 -3.96 -10.76 -7.38
N TYR A 28 -3.17 -11.45 -6.56
CA TYR A 28 -3.51 -11.73 -5.18
C TYR A 28 -2.28 -11.55 -4.30
N ASP A 29 -2.50 -11.05 -3.08
CA ASP A 29 -1.46 -10.97 -2.07
C ASP A 29 -1.20 -12.38 -1.52
N LEU A 30 0.07 -12.73 -1.34
CA LEU A 30 0.45 -14.08 -0.91
C LEU A 30 -0.06 -14.46 0.49
N ALA A 31 -0.37 -13.48 1.35
CA ALA A 31 -0.95 -13.70 2.68
C ALA A 31 -2.45 -13.32 2.72
N GLY A 32 -2.81 -12.16 2.18
CA GLY A 32 -4.15 -11.56 2.23
C GLY A 32 -5.10 -11.98 1.10
N GLY A 33 -4.62 -12.77 0.13
CA GLY A 33 -5.39 -13.20 -1.04
C GLY A 33 -5.86 -12.03 -1.91
N VAL A 34 -6.92 -12.24 -2.69
CA VAL A 34 -7.49 -11.19 -3.58
C VAL A 34 -8.05 -10.02 -2.76
N SER A 35 -8.59 -10.27 -1.58
CA SER A 35 -9.14 -9.23 -0.68
C SER A 35 -8.07 -8.31 -0.10
N GLY A 36 -6.84 -8.79 0.07
CA GLY A 36 -5.71 -8.00 0.56
C GLY A 36 -4.91 -7.31 -0.55
N ALA A 37 -5.05 -7.75 -1.81
CA ALA A 37 -4.26 -7.22 -2.91
C ALA A 37 -4.69 -5.81 -3.31
N VAL A 38 -3.79 -4.83 -3.22
CA VAL A 38 -4.04 -3.48 -3.79
C VAL A 38 -4.14 -3.54 -5.32
N LEU A 39 -3.44 -4.48 -5.96
CA LEU A 39 -3.35 -4.58 -7.42
C LEU A 39 -4.44 -5.40 -8.12
N TRP A 40 -5.39 -5.98 -7.39
CA TRP A 40 -6.48 -6.73 -8.03
C TRP A 40 -7.28 -5.89 -9.06
N PRO A 41 -7.58 -4.59 -8.84
CA PRO A 41 -8.38 -3.80 -9.77
C PRO A 41 -7.70 -3.62 -11.14
N TYR A 42 -6.38 -3.53 -11.13
CA TYR A 42 -5.57 -3.30 -12.34
C TYR A 42 -5.26 -4.57 -13.13
N THR A 43 -5.46 -5.73 -12.52
CA THR A 43 -5.04 -7.02 -13.10
C THR A 43 -6.19 -7.96 -13.39
N LEU A 44 -7.40 -7.65 -12.89
CA LEU A 44 -8.60 -8.44 -13.10
C LEU A 44 -8.96 -8.49 -14.59
N ARG A 45 -9.00 -9.70 -15.16
CA ARG A 45 -9.35 -9.90 -16.56
C ARG A 45 -10.03 -11.24 -16.79
N LYS A 46 -10.81 -11.29 -17.86
CA LYS A 46 -11.27 -12.54 -18.47
C LYS A 46 -10.31 -12.94 -19.57
N GLU A 47 -9.81 -14.15 -19.54
CA GLU A 47 -8.89 -14.63 -20.57
C GLU A 47 -9.54 -14.61 -21.95
N GLY A 48 -8.88 -13.97 -22.92
CA GLY A 48 -9.35 -13.88 -24.30
C GLY A 48 -10.58 -12.98 -24.51
N GLN A 49 -10.97 -12.18 -23.51
CA GLN A 49 -12.11 -11.27 -23.61
C GLN A 49 -11.75 -9.86 -23.10
N GLU A 50 -11.97 -8.87 -23.96
CA GLU A 50 -11.92 -7.46 -23.57
C GLU A 50 -13.24 -7.03 -22.92
N GLY A 51 -13.16 -6.38 -21.77
CA GLY A 51 -14.30 -5.88 -21.01
C GLY A 51 -15.29 -6.95 -20.52
N GLY A 52 -16.47 -6.49 -20.11
CA GLY A 52 -17.55 -7.31 -19.57
C GLY A 52 -17.73 -7.14 -18.05
N SER A 53 -18.53 -8.02 -17.44
CA SER A 53 -18.85 -7.98 -16.01
C SER A 53 -18.38 -9.21 -15.26
N ILE A 54 -17.94 -9.01 -14.03
CA ILE A 54 -17.58 -10.07 -13.08
C ILE A 54 -18.43 -9.86 -11.84
N THR A 55 -18.94 -10.95 -11.30
CA THR A 55 -19.61 -10.99 -10.01
C THR A 55 -18.79 -11.89 -9.12
N TRP A 56 -18.40 -11.39 -7.96
CA TRP A 56 -17.75 -12.19 -6.93
C TRP A 56 -18.58 -12.16 -5.65
N LEU A 57 -18.40 -13.20 -4.85
CA LEU A 57 -19.01 -13.30 -3.55
C LEU A 57 -18.05 -12.73 -2.52
N ASN A 58 -18.60 -11.93 -1.61
CA ASN A 58 -17.89 -11.40 -0.46
C ASN A 58 -18.49 -12.00 0.81
N ALA A 59 -17.70 -12.22 1.87
CA ALA A 59 -18.20 -12.85 3.09
C ALA A 59 -19.10 -11.91 3.93
N GLY A 60 -18.96 -10.59 3.73
CA GLY A 60 -19.88 -9.57 4.22
C GLY A 60 -19.41 -8.19 3.79
N ILE A 61 -20.31 -7.33 3.33
CA ILE A 61 -20.01 -5.97 2.87
C ILE A 61 -21.08 -5.00 3.40
N LEU A 62 -20.72 -3.73 3.51
CA LEU A 62 -21.52 -2.65 4.08
C LEU A 62 -21.82 -2.90 5.56
N GLY A 63 -20.78 -3.33 6.30
CA GLY A 63 -20.87 -3.60 7.73
C GLY A 63 -20.86 -2.31 8.54
N ASP A 64 -19.94 -1.40 8.20
CA ASP A 64 -19.76 -0.09 8.81
C ASP A 64 -19.87 1.02 7.73
N PRO A 65 -20.10 2.28 8.13
CA PRO A 65 -20.10 3.44 7.25
C PRO A 65 -18.84 3.54 6.38
N TRP A 66 -19.00 3.86 5.10
CA TRP A 66 -17.86 4.19 4.25
C TRP A 66 -17.57 5.69 4.36
N ASN A 67 -16.43 6.01 4.95
CA ASN A 67 -15.87 7.35 5.12
C ASN A 67 -14.34 7.23 5.04
N PRO A 68 -13.65 8.02 4.19
CA PRO A 68 -12.19 7.97 4.08
C PRO A 68 -11.44 8.20 5.40
N VAL A 69 -11.96 9.06 6.29
CA VAL A 69 -11.24 9.53 7.50
C VAL A 69 -11.33 8.55 8.66
N GLY A 70 -12.52 7.98 8.91
CA GLY A 70 -12.82 7.24 10.13
C GLY A 70 -13.89 6.17 9.95
N GLY A 71 -14.05 5.65 8.72
CA GLY A 71 -15.07 4.68 8.35
C GLY A 71 -14.66 3.21 8.53
N SER A 72 -15.26 2.35 7.70
CA SER A 72 -15.07 0.90 7.75
C SER A 72 -13.61 0.50 7.50
N ASN A 73 -13.04 -0.24 8.44
CA ASN A 73 -11.75 -0.93 8.28
C ASN A 73 -11.92 -2.41 7.91
N TRP A 74 -13.16 -2.83 7.62
CA TRP A 74 -13.46 -4.24 7.39
C TRP A 74 -12.87 -4.69 6.06
N ILE A 75 -12.09 -5.78 6.07
CA ILE A 75 -11.29 -6.21 4.91
C ILE A 75 -12.11 -6.38 3.63
N TYR A 76 -13.37 -6.76 3.79
CA TYR A 76 -14.31 -6.99 2.70
C TYR A 76 -14.92 -5.69 2.15
N ASP A 77 -15.12 -4.68 2.99
CA ASP A 77 -15.44 -3.31 2.55
C ASP A 77 -14.23 -2.72 1.82
N MET A 78 -13.04 -2.85 2.41
CA MET A 78 -11.80 -2.40 1.80
C MET A 78 -11.52 -3.05 0.45
N GLN A 79 -11.91 -4.32 0.24
CA GLN A 79 -11.80 -4.94 -1.09
C GLN A 79 -12.56 -4.15 -2.16
N ALA A 80 -13.73 -3.59 -1.82
CA ALA A 80 -14.55 -2.80 -2.74
C ALA A 80 -14.21 -1.30 -2.75
N ILE A 81 -13.64 -0.76 -1.67
CA ILE A 81 -13.16 0.63 -1.58
C ILE A 81 -11.86 0.85 -2.36
N ARG A 82 -10.88 -0.06 -2.23
CA ARG A 82 -9.57 0.06 -2.91
C ARG A 82 -9.62 0.34 -4.42
N PRO A 83 -10.48 -0.29 -5.25
CA PRO A 83 -10.57 0.05 -6.68
C PRO A 83 -11.14 1.45 -6.96
N LEU A 84 -11.74 2.10 -5.95
CA LEU A 84 -12.34 3.42 -6.07
C LEU A 84 -11.32 4.53 -5.95
N GLY A 85 -10.21 4.29 -5.25
CA GLY A 85 -9.11 5.24 -5.17
C GLY A 85 -7.88 4.79 -5.94
N ASP A 86 -6.92 5.71 -6.09
CA ASP A 86 -5.56 5.38 -6.52
C ASP A 86 -4.54 5.64 -5.41
N TRP A 87 -3.25 5.43 -5.71
CA TRP A 87 -2.17 5.44 -4.72
C TRP A 87 -0.94 6.17 -5.27
N GLY A 88 -0.21 6.87 -4.39
CA GLY A 88 1.14 7.34 -4.75
C GLY A 88 2.07 6.18 -5.08
N ILE A 89 2.07 5.17 -4.21
CA ILE A 89 2.84 3.93 -4.34
C ILE A 89 1.95 2.73 -4.00
N VAL A 90 2.19 1.60 -4.64
CA VAL A 90 1.46 0.34 -4.41
C VAL A 90 2.40 -0.77 -3.99
N PRO A 91 2.02 -1.63 -3.03
CA PRO A 91 2.83 -2.77 -2.66
C PRO A 91 2.81 -3.84 -3.75
N ASP A 92 3.98 -4.40 -4.02
CA ASP A 92 4.15 -5.63 -4.77
C ASP A 92 3.42 -6.77 -4.05
N PRO A 93 2.46 -7.45 -4.68
CA PRO A 93 1.66 -8.49 -4.03
C PRO A 93 2.47 -9.75 -3.69
N PHE A 94 3.69 -9.89 -4.22
CA PHE A 94 4.53 -11.07 -4.05
C PHE A 94 5.76 -10.80 -3.19
N THR A 95 6.28 -9.57 -3.16
CA THR A 95 7.48 -9.21 -2.38
C THR A 95 7.20 -8.21 -1.26
N GLY A 96 6.12 -7.43 -1.34
CA GLY A 96 5.83 -6.32 -0.43
C GLY A 96 6.64 -5.04 -0.71
N LEU A 97 7.55 -5.04 -1.69
CA LEU A 97 8.28 -3.84 -2.11
C LEU A 97 7.33 -2.81 -2.70
N ALA A 98 7.63 -1.51 -2.51
CA ALA A 98 6.78 -0.45 -3.04
C ALA A 98 7.12 -0.16 -4.52
N TRP A 99 6.09 -0.06 -5.35
CA TRP A 99 6.18 0.37 -6.74
C TRP A 99 5.49 1.73 -6.94
N PRO A 100 6.01 2.59 -7.82
CA PRO A 100 5.42 3.89 -8.10
C PRO A 100 4.12 3.71 -8.89
N GLN A 101 3.08 4.46 -8.50
CA GLN A 101 1.80 4.45 -9.18
C GLN A 101 1.41 5.84 -9.70
N ARG A 102 1.23 6.83 -8.81
CA ARG A 102 0.99 8.24 -9.18
C ARG A 102 2.24 9.12 -9.08
N ILE A 103 3.34 8.60 -8.54
CA ILE A 103 4.65 9.29 -8.54
C ILE A 103 5.52 8.76 -9.68
N GLU A 104 6.47 9.55 -10.16
CA GLU A 104 7.40 9.15 -11.22
C GLU A 104 8.67 8.50 -10.65
N ARG A 105 9.27 9.15 -9.64
CA ARG A 105 10.53 8.72 -9.00
C ARG A 105 10.66 9.32 -7.60
N ALA A 106 11.59 8.79 -6.80
CA ALA A 106 11.95 9.40 -5.52
C ALA A 106 13.46 9.37 -5.23
N GLU A 107 13.89 10.26 -4.36
CA GLU A 107 15.26 10.30 -3.80
C GLU A 107 15.16 10.17 -2.28
N VAL A 108 15.88 9.21 -1.71
CA VAL A 108 15.95 8.99 -0.27
C VAL A 108 17.35 9.32 0.20
N VAL A 109 17.45 10.25 1.15
CA VAL A 109 18.68 10.54 1.88
C VAL A 109 18.49 10.05 3.30
N ALA A 110 19.32 9.10 3.72
CA ALA A 110 19.31 8.58 5.08
C ALA A 110 20.54 9.06 5.87
N GLN A 111 20.39 9.21 7.18
CA GLN A 111 21.53 9.52 8.03
C GLN A 111 22.56 8.38 7.98
N THR A 112 23.85 8.70 7.83
CA THR A 112 24.96 7.74 7.86
C THR A 112 24.81 6.78 9.05
N GLY A 113 24.81 5.47 8.76
CA GLY A 113 24.63 4.42 9.78
C GLY A 113 23.18 3.93 9.94
N THR A 114 22.22 4.51 9.22
CA THR A 114 20.87 3.94 9.10
C THR A 114 20.93 2.64 8.27
N PRO A 115 20.45 1.50 8.78
CA PRO A 115 20.50 0.24 8.05
C PRO A 115 19.39 0.21 7.00
N MET A 116 19.68 0.82 5.85
CA MET A 116 18.75 0.92 4.72
C MET A 116 19.44 0.44 3.44
N ALA A 117 18.69 -0.26 2.60
CA ALA A 117 19.11 -0.70 1.29
C ALA A 117 18.09 -0.27 0.23
N GLN A 118 18.50 -0.37 -1.03
CA GLN A 118 17.67 -0.12 -2.20
C GLN A 118 17.65 -1.40 -3.03
N THR A 119 16.49 -1.73 -3.57
CA THR A 119 16.25 -2.89 -4.44
C THR A 119 15.76 -2.49 -5.84
N LEU A 120 14.93 -1.46 -5.98
CA LEU A 120 14.29 -1.03 -7.22
C LEU A 120 14.87 0.30 -7.74
N ASP A 121 14.90 0.44 -9.07
CA ASP A 121 15.56 1.56 -9.75
C ASP A 121 14.77 2.89 -9.73
N TRP A 122 13.51 2.89 -9.30
CA TRP A 122 12.68 4.10 -9.26
C TRP A 122 13.00 5.02 -8.07
N VAL A 123 13.69 4.49 -7.06
CA VAL A 123 14.23 5.25 -5.93
C VAL A 123 15.73 5.40 -6.10
N THR A 124 16.32 6.42 -5.49
CA THR A 124 17.78 6.46 -5.24
C THR A 124 18.03 6.54 -3.74
N LEU A 125 19.08 5.91 -3.25
CA LEU A 125 19.47 5.97 -1.84
C LEU A 125 20.87 6.58 -1.67
N GLU A 126 20.93 7.68 -0.91
CA GLU A 126 22.16 8.33 -0.49
C GLU A 126 22.27 8.41 1.04
N PHE A 127 23.50 8.56 1.54
CA PHE A 127 23.78 8.73 2.95
C PHE A 127 24.47 10.06 3.24
N GLN A 128 24.01 10.77 4.26
CA GLN A 128 24.60 12.02 4.74
C GLN A 128 24.72 12.02 6.27
N ASP A 129 25.72 12.69 6.83
CA ASP A 129 25.93 12.70 8.29
C ASP A 129 24.84 13.49 9.03
N GLU A 130 24.31 14.54 8.40
CA GLU A 130 23.27 15.41 8.92
C GLU A 130 22.28 15.77 7.81
N ILE A 131 20.99 15.67 8.11
CA ILE A 131 19.90 16.09 7.23
C ILE A 131 19.16 17.20 7.97
N GLN A 132 19.39 18.45 7.57
CA GLN A 132 18.70 19.60 8.15
C GLN A 132 17.29 19.71 7.58
N VAL A 133 16.32 19.98 8.46
CA VAL A 133 14.97 20.37 8.05
C VAL A 133 14.99 21.85 7.69
N PRO A 134 14.55 22.23 6.48
CA PRO A 134 14.48 23.64 6.08
C PRO A 134 13.56 24.47 6.98
N ASP A 135 13.93 25.73 7.23
CA ASP A 135 13.14 26.65 8.06
C ASP A 135 11.72 26.89 7.52
N ASP A 136 11.51 26.74 6.21
CA ASP A 136 10.23 26.89 5.52
C ASP A 136 9.40 25.60 5.44
N ALA A 137 9.90 24.47 5.94
CA ALA A 137 9.13 23.23 6.03
C ALA A 137 7.99 23.38 7.04
N TRP A 138 6.81 22.86 6.72
CA TRP A 138 5.67 22.79 7.63
C TRP A 138 5.88 21.68 8.65
N VAL A 139 5.82 22.03 9.93
CA VAL A 139 6.14 21.12 11.04
C VAL A 139 5.00 20.96 12.05
N ASP A 140 4.04 21.88 12.03
CA ASP A 140 2.85 21.82 12.87
C ASP A 140 1.70 22.62 12.20
N TRP A 141 0.53 22.62 12.84
CA TRP A 141 -0.68 23.28 12.38
C TRP A 141 -1.28 24.16 13.49
N ASP A 142 -1.65 25.38 13.14
CA ASP A 142 -2.48 26.25 13.98
C ASP A 142 -3.93 26.14 13.51
N ALA A 143 -4.76 25.45 14.28
CA ALA A 143 -6.17 25.23 13.96
C ALA A 143 -7.05 26.47 14.17
N THR A 144 -6.59 27.47 14.96
CA THR A 144 -7.31 28.75 15.10
C THR A 144 -7.06 29.64 13.88
N GLU A 145 -5.81 29.74 13.44
CA GLU A 145 -5.44 30.53 12.26
C GLU A 145 -5.64 29.77 10.95
N GLN A 146 -5.89 28.46 11.00
CA GLN A 146 -6.02 27.55 9.86
C GLN A 146 -4.84 27.65 8.90
N ARG A 147 -3.62 27.58 9.44
CA ARG A 147 -2.37 27.58 8.68
C ARG A 147 -1.32 26.65 9.25
N PHE A 148 -0.44 26.18 8.38
CA PHE A 148 0.76 25.47 8.80
C PHE A 148 1.74 26.43 9.48
N LEU A 149 2.40 25.91 10.52
CA LEU A 149 3.53 26.52 11.20
C LEU A 149 4.81 25.97 10.61
N THR A 150 5.73 26.87 10.26
CA THR A 150 7.03 26.51 9.68
C THR A 150 8.05 26.15 10.75
N ALA A 151 9.08 25.38 10.39
CA ALA A 151 10.18 25.02 11.28
C ALA A 151 10.85 26.27 11.90
N GLY A 152 11.03 27.34 11.12
CA GLY A 152 11.60 28.61 11.59
C GLY A 152 10.70 29.41 12.54
N GLU A 153 9.40 29.16 12.55
CA GLU A 153 8.46 29.73 13.54
C GLU A 153 8.43 28.93 14.84
N VAL A 154 8.49 27.61 14.74
CA VAL A 154 8.32 26.69 15.89
C VAL A 154 9.62 26.47 16.65
N TYR A 155 10.74 26.29 15.93
CA TYR A 155 12.01 25.92 16.52
C TYR A 155 12.97 27.12 16.62
N THR A 156 13.66 27.22 17.76
CA THR A 156 14.68 28.26 17.99
C THR A 156 16.08 27.85 17.55
N GLN A 157 16.25 26.59 17.16
CA GLN A 157 17.50 25.99 16.68
C GLN A 157 17.18 25.07 15.51
N PRO A 158 18.11 24.89 14.55
CA PRO A 158 17.93 23.94 13.47
C PRO A 158 17.60 22.55 14.00
N VAL A 159 16.60 21.93 13.39
CA VAL A 159 16.23 20.54 13.67
C VAL A 159 16.70 19.66 12.51
N THR A 160 16.99 18.40 12.84
CA THR A 160 17.48 17.41 11.87
C THR A 160 16.52 16.25 11.79
N ALA A 161 16.53 15.56 10.65
CA ALA A 161 15.79 14.31 10.45
C ALA A 161 16.76 13.14 10.26
N ARG A 162 16.29 11.93 10.57
CA ARG A 162 17.02 10.71 10.22
C ARG A 162 16.94 10.38 8.73
N VAL A 163 15.81 10.69 8.10
CA VAL A 163 15.56 10.43 6.69
C VAL A 163 14.84 11.62 6.06
N LYS A 164 15.22 11.91 4.81
CA LYS A 164 14.47 12.77 3.88
C LYS A 164 14.09 11.95 2.66
N SER A 165 12.83 12.01 2.25
CA SER A 165 12.41 11.55 0.92
C SER A 165 11.99 12.75 0.07
N VAL A 166 12.40 12.76 -1.19
CA VAL A 166 11.98 13.74 -2.20
C VAL A 166 11.20 12.99 -3.26
N VAL A 167 9.94 13.36 -3.46
CA VAL A 167 9.02 12.73 -4.39
C VAL A 167 8.78 13.64 -5.58
N TYR A 168 8.88 13.07 -6.77
CA TYR A 168 8.62 13.75 -8.04
C TYR A 168 7.39 13.14 -8.68
N TYR A 169 6.41 13.98 -9.00
CA TYR A 169 5.21 13.59 -9.71
C TYR A 169 5.36 13.80 -11.22
N PRO A 170 4.60 13.06 -12.05
CA PRO A 170 4.56 13.29 -13.49
C PRO A 170 4.18 14.74 -13.82
N GLU A 171 4.79 15.31 -14.86
CA GLU A 171 4.52 16.70 -15.31
C GLU A 171 3.07 16.91 -15.74
N ASP A 172 2.38 15.86 -16.17
CA ASP A 172 0.98 15.88 -16.63
C ASP A 172 -0.02 15.43 -15.55
N LEU A 173 0.37 15.43 -14.27
CA LEU A 173 -0.47 14.99 -13.15
C LEU A 173 -1.85 15.66 -13.14
N TYR A 174 -1.88 16.99 -13.18
CA TYR A 174 -3.11 17.78 -13.08
C TYR A 174 -3.97 17.73 -14.35
N ASP A 175 -3.36 17.40 -15.48
CA ASP A 175 -4.06 17.23 -16.76
C ASP A 175 -4.73 15.86 -16.85
N THR A 176 -4.05 14.81 -16.38
CA THR A 176 -4.41 13.41 -16.63
C THR A 176 -5.21 12.76 -15.51
N VAL A 177 -4.99 13.15 -14.25
CA VAL A 177 -5.73 12.57 -13.12
C VAL A 177 -7.04 13.34 -12.90
N LYS A 178 -8.15 12.59 -12.94
CA LYS A 178 -9.50 13.09 -12.68
C LYS A 178 -10.13 12.36 -11.50
N TRP A 179 -10.86 13.10 -10.69
CA TRP A 179 -11.84 12.54 -9.76
C TRP A 179 -13.03 11.97 -10.54
N HIS A 180 -13.74 11.00 -9.96
CA HIS A 180 -14.86 10.32 -10.62
C HIS A 180 -16.02 11.23 -11.02
N ASP A 181 -16.17 12.39 -10.40
CA ASP A 181 -17.15 13.42 -10.76
C ASP A 181 -16.75 14.24 -12.00
N GLY A 182 -15.54 14.02 -12.53
CA GLY A 182 -14.95 14.72 -13.67
C GLY A 182 -14.04 15.89 -13.30
N SER A 183 -13.94 16.24 -12.02
CA SER A 183 -13.05 17.31 -11.55
C SER A 183 -11.59 16.92 -11.75
N SER A 184 -10.73 17.89 -12.12
CA SER A 184 -9.28 17.67 -12.17
C SER A 184 -8.74 17.44 -10.77
N PHE A 185 -7.73 16.58 -10.61
CA PHE A 185 -6.92 16.55 -9.40
C PHE A 185 -6.11 17.85 -9.27
N ASP A 186 -5.90 18.35 -8.04
CA ASP A 186 -5.09 19.54 -7.76
C ASP A 186 -4.19 19.37 -6.52
N LEU A 187 -3.33 20.36 -6.25
CA LEU A 187 -2.48 20.37 -5.07
C LEU A 187 -3.27 20.49 -3.76
N ALA A 188 -4.44 21.15 -3.77
CA ALA A 188 -5.27 21.33 -2.60
C ALA A 188 -5.81 19.99 -2.06
N ASP A 189 -6.03 19.00 -2.93
CA ASP A 189 -6.39 17.64 -2.54
C ASP A 189 -5.31 17.02 -1.60
N ILE A 190 -4.02 17.17 -1.93
CA ILE A 190 -2.89 16.70 -1.10
C ILE A 190 -2.81 17.50 0.20
N VAL A 191 -2.91 18.83 0.11
CA VAL A 191 -2.80 19.72 1.27
C VAL A 191 -3.96 19.48 2.25
N MET A 192 -5.17 19.15 1.76
CA MET A 192 -6.29 18.77 2.62
C MET A 192 -5.98 17.49 3.43
N GLY A 193 -5.35 16.49 2.81
CA GLY A 193 -4.88 15.28 3.51
C GLY A 193 -3.93 15.61 4.66
N LEU A 194 -2.96 16.51 4.41
CA LEU A 194 -2.06 17.03 5.44
C LEU A 194 -2.83 17.76 6.55
N ILE A 195 -3.73 18.70 6.22
CA ILE A 195 -4.51 19.45 7.21
C ILE A 195 -5.25 18.49 8.14
N MET A 196 -5.92 17.48 7.58
CA MET A 196 -6.71 16.50 8.34
C MET A 196 -5.87 15.61 9.26
N THR A 197 -4.58 15.42 8.96
CA THR A 197 -3.64 14.72 9.86
C THR A 197 -3.40 15.52 11.15
N PHE A 198 -3.40 16.85 11.08
CA PHE A 198 -3.15 17.69 12.25
C PHE A 198 -4.43 18.18 12.92
N ASP A 199 -5.36 18.73 12.15
CA ASP A 199 -6.49 19.53 12.65
C ASP A 199 -7.39 18.72 13.62
N ARG A 200 -7.62 17.44 13.32
CA ARG A 200 -8.38 16.51 14.18
C ARG A 200 -7.79 16.32 15.56
N ALA A 201 -6.48 16.52 15.73
CA ALA A 201 -5.81 16.36 17.02
C ALA A 201 -5.68 17.69 17.81
N LYS A 202 -6.14 18.82 17.25
CA LYS A 202 -6.07 20.14 17.87
C LYS A 202 -7.33 20.44 18.67
N PRO A 203 -7.28 20.62 20.01
CA PRO A 203 -8.48 20.91 20.83
C PRO A 203 -9.27 22.15 20.42
N GLU A 204 -8.62 23.10 19.77
CA GLU A 204 -9.21 24.31 19.21
C GLU A 204 -9.92 24.09 17.86
N SER A 205 -9.70 22.94 17.21
CA SER A 205 -10.38 22.61 15.95
C SER A 205 -11.85 22.25 16.21
N PRO A 206 -12.78 22.73 15.37
CA PRO A 206 -14.18 22.28 15.37
C PRO A 206 -14.36 20.78 15.15
N ILE A 207 -13.39 20.10 14.53
CA ILE A 207 -13.41 18.66 14.25
C ILE A 207 -12.50 17.86 15.19
N TYR A 208 -12.09 18.44 16.33
CA TYR A 208 -11.27 17.75 17.33
C TYR A 208 -11.83 16.38 17.73
N ASP A 209 -10.99 15.35 17.69
CA ASP A 209 -11.31 13.98 18.03
C ASP A 209 -10.30 13.45 19.07
N GLU A 210 -10.72 13.34 20.33
CA GLU A 210 -9.87 12.91 21.43
C GLU A 210 -9.27 11.51 21.21
N ASP A 211 -10.01 10.63 20.52
CA ASP A 211 -9.55 9.27 20.25
C ASP A 211 -8.50 9.19 19.15
N TYR A 212 -8.36 10.24 18.34
CA TYR A 212 -7.32 10.35 17.32
C TYR A 212 -5.99 10.88 17.87
N VAL A 213 -6.00 11.55 19.02
CA VAL A 213 -4.81 12.17 19.63
C VAL A 213 -3.64 11.18 19.83
N PRO A 214 -3.84 9.94 20.32
CA PRO A 214 -2.74 9.00 20.50
C PRO A 214 -2.02 8.64 19.18
N ASP A 215 -2.77 8.49 18.10
CA ASP A 215 -2.21 8.19 16.77
C ASP A 215 -1.43 9.40 16.24
N PHE A 216 -1.97 10.61 16.42
CA PHE A 216 -1.28 11.85 16.09
C PHE A 216 0.01 12.05 16.90
N GLU A 217 0.00 11.78 18.21
CA GLU A 217 1.21 11.87 19.05
C GLU A 217 2.29 10.87 18.60
N SER A 218 1.87 9.67 18.18
CA SER A 218 2.77 8.66 17.58
C SER A 218 3.40 9.19 16.28
N PHE A 219 2.59 9.76 15.40
CA PHE A 219 3.06 10.42 14.17
C PHE A 219 4.05 11.56 14.47
N MET A 220 3.70 12.48 15.38
CA MET A 220 4.54 13.63 15.74
C MET A 220 5.85 13.25 16.43
N SER A 221 5.94 12.04 17.01
CA SER A 221 7.18 11.56 17.63
C SER A 221 8.32 11.35 16.63
N VAL A 222 7.97 11.12 15.36
CA VAL A 222 8.93 10.85 14.27
C VAL A 222 8.87 11.90 13.16
N PHE A 223 7.71 12.53 12.92
CA PHE A 223 7.57 13.57 11.91
C PHE A 223 8.48 14.77 12.19
N LYS A 224 9.15 15.28 11.14
CA LYS A 224 10.04 16.44 11.23
C LYS A 224 9.66 17.59 10.32
N GLY A 225 8.93 17.32 9.25
CA GLY A 225 8.41 18.36 8.39
C GLY A 225 8.05 17.87 6.99
N VAL A 226 7.28 18.69 6.29
CA VAL A 226 6.99 18.55 4.87
C VAL A 226 7.29 19.87 4.17
N ARG A 227 7.79 19.83 2.93
CA ARG A 227 7.98 21.02 2.12
C ARG A 227 7.59 20.77 0.67
N ILE A 228 6.68 21.60 0.15
CA ILE A 228 6.36 21.64 -1.27
C ILE A 228 7.44 22.48 -1.95
N VAL A 229 8.31 21.84 -2.74
CA VAL A 229 9.47 22.47 -3.39
C VAL A 229 9.08 23.12 -4.71
N SER A 230 8.13 22.49 -5.41
CA SER A 230 7.58 22.95 -6.69
C SER A 230 6.13 22.51 -6.75
N GLU A 231 5.25 23.37 -7.24
CA GLU A 231 3.82 23.09 -7.41
C GLU A 231 3.54 22.46 -8.79
N ASP A 232 4.26 22.87 -9.85
CA ASP A 232 4.07 22.38 -11.22
C ASP A 232 5.41 22.36 -12.00
N PRO A 233 6.01 21.19 -12.27
CA PRO A 233 5.59 19.86 -11.79
C PRO A 233 5.71 19.75 -10.26
N LEU A 234 4.85 18.92 -9.66
CA LEU A 234 4.80 18.77 -8.22
C LEU A 234 6.03 18.02 -7.68
N VAL A 235 6.71 18.64 -6.72
CA VAL A 235 7.85 18.05 -6.00
C VAL A 235 7.70 18.30 -4.50
N ILE A 236 7.76 17.23 -3.72
CA ILE A 236 7.54 17.26 -2.27
C ILE A 236 8.74 16.66 -1.55
N GLU A 237 9.23 17.35 -0.53
CA GLU A 237 10.16 16.82 0.46
C GLU A 237 9.40 16.41 1.74
N TYR A 238 9.75 15.25 2.28
CA TYR A 238 9.23 14.76 3.55
C TYR A 238 10.38 14.36 4.48
N TYR A 239 10.35 14.84 5.71
CA TYR A 239 11.39 14.70 6.72
C TYR A 239 10.87 13.93 7.93
N THR A 240 11.57 12.87 8.33
CA THR A 240 11.14 11.99 9.43
C THR A 240 12.29 11.26 10.11
N ASP A 241 12.08 10.84 11.35
CA ASP A 241 12.95 9.89 12.06
C ASP A 241 12.57 8.43 11.84
N ALA A 242 11.37 8.17 11.29
CA ALA A 242 10.91 6.83 10.93
C ALA A 242 11.54 6.36 9.62
N PHE A 243 11.88 5.07 9.54
CA PHE A 243 12.45 4.47 8.34
C PHE A 243 12.15 2.98 8.29
N GLU A 244 12.19 2.43 7.09
CA GLU A 244 12.12 1.00 6.82
C GLU A 244 13.48 0.52 6.29
N LEU A 245 13.71 -0.80 6.30
CA LEU A 245 14.98 -1.36 5.80
C LEU A 245 15.15 -1.15 4.28
N ASP A 246 14.03 -1.08 3.56
CA ASP A 246 13.98 -0.81 2.13
C ASP A 246 13.64 0.66 1.89
N ALA A 247 14.47 1.35 1.10
CA ALA A 247 14.30 2.76 0.77
C ALA A 247 12.93 3.01 0.10
N GLU A 248 12.48 2.09 -0.74
CA GLU A 248 11.18 2.11 -1.44
C GLU A 248 10.01 2.22 -0.47
N ARG A 249 10.10 1.57 0.69
CA ARG A 249 9.06 1.60 1.74
C ARG A 249 9.15 2.82 2.66
N THR A 250 10.22 3.60 2.56
CA THR A 250 10.40 4.84 3.35
C THR A 250 9.90 6.08 2.61
N VAL A 251 9.61 5.98 1.31
CA VAL A 251 9.08 7.09 0.51
C VAL A 251 7.65 7.45 0.96
N VAL A 252 7.43 8.72 1.28
CA VAL A 252 6.10 9.25 1.62
C VAL A 252 5.60 10.12 0.47
N SER A 253 4.63 9.61 -0.28
CA SER A 253 4.08 10.33 -1.44
C SER A 253 3.23 11.54 -1.06
N LEU A 254 2.41 11.43 0.00
CA LEU A 254 1.31 12.35 0.29
C LEU A 254 0.19 12.37 -0.74
N TRP A 255 0.03 11.29 -1.52
CA TRP A 255 -1.25 11.04 -2.20
C TRP A 255 -2.40 11.15 -1.17
N PRO A 256 -3.58 11.74 -1.48
CA PRO A 256 -4.65 12.03 -0.52
C PRO A 256 -5.44 10.79 -0.10
N GLN A 257 -4.70 9.78 0.34
CA GLN A 257 -5.18 8.56 0.95
C GLN A 257 -5.28 8.78 2.46
N TYR A 258 -6.51 8.76 2.96
CA TYR A 258 -6.83 8.75 4.39
C TYR A 258 -6.82 7.32 4.92
N ASP A 259 -7.11 7.14 6.21
CA ASP A 259 -7.03 5.84 6.90
C ASP A 259 -7.88 4.74 6.24
N PHE A 260 -9.02 5.11 5.65
CA PHE A 260 -10.02 4.17 5.13
C PHE A 260 -10.49 4.48 3.70
N GLY A 261 -9.75 5.31 2.95
CA GLY A 261 -10.06 5.61 1.56
C GLY A 261 -9.36 6.86 1.03
N GLU A 262 -9.44 7.08 -0.26
CA GLU A 262 -9.04 8.35 -0.88
C GLU A 262 -10.13 9.40 -0.68
N GLY A 263 -9.77 10.68 -0.65
CA GLY A 263 -10.76 11.77 -0.64
C GLY A 263 -10.21 13.06 -1.25
N SER A 264 -11.05 13.77 -2.00
CA SER A 264 -10.74 15.10 -2.53
C SER A 264 -10.97 16.18 -1.48
N TRP A 265 -10.45 17.39 -1.71
CA TRP A 265 -10.65 18.49 -0.77
C TRP A 265 -12.13 18.87 -0.63
N ASP A 266 -12.91 18.79 -1.69
CA ASP A 266 -14.33 19.13 -1.71
C ASP A 266 -15.19 18.01 -1.07
N MET A 267 -14.82 16.74 -1.29
CA MET A 267 -15.44 15.61 -0.60
C MET A 267 -15.24 15.71 0.92
N ILE A 268 -14.00 15.88 1.37
CA ILE A 268 -13.69 15.92 2.80
C ILE A 268 -14.16 17.24 3.41
N GLY A 269 -14.14 18.35 2.66
CA GLY A 269 -14.69 19.63 3.06
C GLY A 269 -16.17 19.57 3.46
N LEU A 270 -16.99 18.77 2.77
CA LEU A 270 -18.38 18.51 3.18
C LEU A 270 -18.45 17.80 4.53
N GLY A 271 -17.64 16.77 4.73
CA GLY A 271 -17.56 16.07 6.01
C GLY A 271 -17.14 16.99 7.14
N VAL A 272 -16.15 17.86 6.90
CA VAL A 272 -15.69 18.87 7.87
C VAL A 272 -16.82 19.84 8.22
N LEU A 273 -17.62 20.31 7.25
CA LEU A 273 -18.78 21.15 7.53
C LEU A 273 -19.80 20.42 8.42
N ALA A 274 -20.12 19.16 8.11
CA ALA A 274 -21.08 18.38 8.88
C ALA A 274 -20.61 18.10 10.31
N GLU A 275 -19.32 17.80 10.48
CA GLU A 275 -18.74 17.52 11.79
C GLU A 275 -18.53 18.78 12.63
N SER A 276 -18.11 19.89 12.03
CA SER A 276 -17.97 21.18 12.71
C SER A 276 -19.30 21.67 13.27
N ASN A 277 -20.42 21.28 12.64
CA ASN A 277 -21.77 21.57 13.11
C ASN A 277 -22.36 20.47 14.01
N GLN A 278 -21.60 19.41 14.30
CA GLN A 278 -22.01 18.27 15.13
C GLN A 278 -23.28 17.58 14.61
N GLU A 279 -23.48 17.54 13.29
CA GLU A 279 -24.61 16.79 12.68
C GLU A 279 -24.19 15.38 12.24
N LEU A 280 -22.89 15.19 11.95
CA LEU A 280 -22.24 13.91 11.68
C LEU A 280 -20.91 13.85 12.41
N ALA A 281 -20.34 12.66 12.60
CA ALA A 281 -18.94 12.53 13.02
C ALA A 281 -18.21 11.51 12.13
N PHE A 282 -16.95 11.78 11.80
CA PHE A 282 -16.08 10.91 11.02
C PHE A 282 -15.84 9.56 11.71
N THR A 283 -15.74 9.55 13.05
CA THR A 283 -15.42 8.35 13.84
C THR A 283 -16.60 7.84 14.66
N ALA A 284 -16.67 6.53 14.84
CA ALA A 284 -17.74 5.87 15.59
C ALA A 284 -17.83 6.35 17.05
N ASN A 285 -16.70 6.45 17.74
CA ASN A 285 -16.69 6.84 19.16
C ASN A 285 -17.17 8.28 19.37
N LYS A 286 -16.78 9.21 18.48
CA LYS A 286 -17.26 10.60 18.52
C LYS A 286 -18.75 10.69 18.19
N ALA A 287 -19.22 9.90 17.21
CA ALA A 287 -20.64 9.78 16.88
C ALA A 287 -21.45 9.30 18.10
N ASP A 288 -20.99 8.23 18.76
CA ASP A 288 -21.60 7.67 19.97
C ASP A 288 -21.61 8.67 21.12
N ALA A 289 -20.49 9.38 21.35
CA ALA A 289 -20.37 10.35 22.43
C ALA A 289 -21.29 11.57 22.27
N LEU A 290 -21.54 11.99 21.02
CA LEU A 290 -22.44 13.10 20.68
C LEU A 290 -23.89 12.66 20.42
N GLU A 291 -24.16 11.36 20.40
CA GLU A 291 -25.45 10.77 20.01
C GLU A 291 -25.91 11.21 18.61
N ILE A 292 -24.97 11.26 17.65
CA ILE A 292 -25.21 11.63 16.23
C ILE A 292 -24.81 10.50 15.29
N GLU A 293 -25.09 10.65 14.00
CA GLU A 293 -24.82 9.60 13.00
C GLU A 293 -23.31 9.51 12.68
N TRP A 294 -22.78 8.28 12.65
CA TRP A 294 -21.45 8.00 12.13
C TRP A 294 -21.46 8.17 10.61
N MET A 295 -20.65 9.11 10.13
CA MET A 295 -20.68 9.60 8.78
C MET A 295 -20.47 8.50 7.74
N SER A 296 -21.43 8.38 6.82
CA SER A 296 -21.34 7.54 5.63
C SER A 296 -21.53 8.37 4.37
N TYR A 297 -20.61 8.24 3.43
CA TYR A 297 -20.70 8.90 2.12
C TYR A 297 -21.55 8.13 1.12
N ILE A 298 -22.01 6.90 1.46
CA ILE A 298 -22.65 6.00 0.50
C ILE A 298 -24.08 5.60 0.84
N ALA A 299 -24.53 5.81 2.07
CA ALA A 299 -25.82 5.30 2.53
C ALA A 299 -26.28 5.96 3.83
N GLY A 300 -27.54 5.71 4.19
CA GLY A 300 -28.09 6.05 5.50
C GLY A 300 -28.47 7.53 5.66
N PRO A 301 -28.84 7.94 6.89
CA PRO A 301 -29.26 9.30 7.20
C PRO A 301 -28.21 10.37 6.87
N SER A 302 -26.93 9.97 6.83
CA SER A 302 -25.81 10.84 6.46
C SER A 302 -26.01 11.55 5.12
N LEU A 303 -26.63 10.89 4.13
CA LEU A 303 -26.77 11.45 2.78
C LEU A 303 -27.62 12.73 2.75
N GLU A 304 -28.69 12.81 3.54
CA GLU A 304 -29.53 14.01 3.59
C GLU A 304 -28.78 15.20 4.22
N ILE A 305 -27.97 14.92 5.24
CA ILE A 305 -27.16 15.93 5.93
C ILE A 305 -26.03 16.42 5.01
N LEU A 306 -25.32 15.51 4.34
CA LEU A 306 -24.29 15.86 3.37
C LEU A 306 -24.86 16.65 2.18
N ALA A 307 -26.06 16.31 1.69
CA ALA A 307 -26.72 17.06 0.62
C ALA A 307 -27.04 18.51 1.03
N LYS A 308 -27.49 18.73 2.27
CA LYS A 308 -27.68 20.08 2.83
C LYS A 308 -26.36 20.87 2.82
N TYR A 309 -25.24 20.27 3.24
CA TYR A 309 -23.95 20.95 3.24
C TYR A 309 -23.38 21.16 1.84
N LEU A 310 -23.69 20.27 0.88
CA LEU A 310 -23.35 20.50 -0.52
C LEU A 310 -24.08 21.70 -1.09
N ASP A 311 -25.39 21.85 -0.79
CA ASP A 311 -26.15 23.03 -1.18
C ASP A 311 -25.58 24.32 -0.56
N GLN A 312 -25.17 24.26 0.70
CA GLN A 312 -24.50 25.39 1.37
C GLN A 312 -23.16 25.72 0.72
N ALA A 313 -22.28 24.72 0.56
CA ALA A 313 -20.94 24.89 0.03
C ALA A 313 -20.96 25.45 -1.40
N ALA A 314 -21.85 24.94 -2.25
CA ALA A 314 -22.06 25.44 -3.61
C ALA A 314 -22.60 26.89 -3.63
N ALA A 315 -23.52 27.24 -2.71
CA ALA A 315 -24.09 28.58 -2.66
C ALA A 315 -23.09 29.63 -2.14
N GLU A 316 -22.19 29.23 -1.24
CA GLU A 316 -21.18 30.10 -0.62
C GLU A 316 -19.86 30.10 -1.40
N ASN A 317 -19.74 29.26 -2.43
CA ASN A 317 -18.48 28.95 -3.13
C ASN A 317 -17.36 28.59 -2.15
N TYR A 318 -17.68 27.68 -1.22
CA TYR A 318 -16.88 27.40 -0.04
C TYR A 318 -15.53 26.78 -0.40
N ILE A 319 -14.45 27.32 0.15
CA ILE A 319 -13.12 26.70 0.14
C ILE A 319 -12.79 26.32 1.60
N PRO A 320 -12.69 25.03 1.94
CA PRO A 320 -12.35 24.60 3.29
C PRO A 320 -10.98 25.12 3.70
N TYR A 321 -10.79 25.47 4.96
CA TYR A 321 -9.52 25.99 5.49
C TYR A 321 -8.92 27.11 4.61
N ALA A 322 -9.75 28.09 4.24
CA ALA A 322 -9.43 29.09 3.20
C ALA A 322 -8.11 29.86 3.39
N ASN A 323 -7.64 30.03 4.64
CA ASN A 323 -6.34 30.66 4.91
C ASN A 323 -5.15 29.86 4.35
N THR A 324 -5.31 28.54 4.17
CA THR A 324 -4.33 27.65 3.54
C THR A 324 -4.76 27.25 2.13
N LEU A 325 -5.93 26.62 1.97
CA LEU A 325 -6.32 26.08 0.66
C LEU A 325 -6.67 27.16 -0.36
N GLY A 326 -7.07 28.35 0.07
CA GLY A 326 -7.30 29.49 -0.83
C GLY A 326 -6.05 29.99 -1.54
N GLN A 327 -4.86 29.47 -1.20
CA GLN A 327 -3.62 29.72 -1.94
C GLN A 327 -3.51 28.83 -3.19
N TYR A 328 -4.20 27.69 -3.20
CA TYR A 328 -4.11 26.66 -4.25
C TYR A 328 -5.40 26.50 -5.05
N VAL A 329 -6.55 26.92 -4.49
CA VAL A 329 -7.87 26.81 -5.13
C VAL A 329 -8.35 28.20 -5.54
N THR A 330 -8.71 28.34 -6.81
CA THR A 330 -9.35 29.57 -7.32
C THR A 330 -10.85 29.59 -7.05
N GLU A 331 -11.48 30.78 -7.06
CA GLU A 331 -12.94 30.87 -6.92
C GLU A 331 -13.67 30.15 -8.06
N GLU A 332 -13.15 30.22 -9.29
CA GLU A 332 -13.71 29.52 -10.44
C GLU A 332 -13.62 28.00 -10.31
N GLU A 333 -12.49 27.50 -9.85
CA GLU A 333 -12.28 26.06 -9.61
C GLU A 333 -13.18 25.53 -8.51
N ALA A 334 -13.32 26.26 -7.39
CA ALA A 334 -14.25 25.87 -6.33
C ALA A 334 -15.69 25.78 -6.86
N ALA A 335 -16.12 26.74 -7.70
CA ALA A 335 -17.46 26.74 -8.27
C ALA A 335 -17.67 25.55 -9.22
N GLU A 336 -16.66 25.20 -10.02
CA GLU A 336 -16.68 24.04 -10.90
C GLU A 336 -16.74 22.73 -10.11
N ARG A 337 -15.87 22.55 -9.11
CA ARG A 337 -15.84 21.37 -8.22
C ARG A 337 -17.18 21.14 -7.54
N TRP A 338 -17.77 22.17 -6.92
CA TRP A 338 -19.08 22.04 -6.30
C TRP A 338 -20.21 21.71 -7.30
N ALA A 339 -20.15 22.25 -8.51
CA ALA A 339 -21.12 21.93 -9.56
C ALA A 339 -21.00 20.47 -10.04
N ASN A 340 -19.78 19.99 -10.23
CA ASN A 340 -19.50 18.60 -10.59
C ASN A 340 -19.94 17.65 -9.49
N TYR A 341 -19.61 17.96 -8.24
CA TYR A 341 -19.96 17.11 -7.11
C TYR A 341 -21.49 17.05 -6.86
N LYS A 342 -22.20 18.14 -7.13
CA LYS A 342 -23.67 18.15 -7.17
C LYS A 342 -24.23 17.28 -8.29
N ALA A 343 -23.68 17.38 -9.50
CA ALA A 343 -24.09 16.53 -10.61
C ALA A 343 -23.83 15.04 -10.31
N TRP A 344 -22.71 14.74 -9.65
CA TRP A 344 -22.37 13.40 -9.17
C TRP A 344 -23.42 12.87 -8.20
N TYR A 345 -23.73 13.64 -7.14
CA TYR A 345 -24.75 13.23 -6.17
C TYR A 345 -26.14 13.03 -6.83
N ASP A 346 -26.55 13.94 -7.72
CA ASP A 346 -27.81 13.82 -8.45
C ASP A 346 -27.87 12.56 -9.33
N GLN A 347 -26.74 12.12 -9.87
CA GLN A 347 -26.64 10.95 -10.73
C GLN A 347 -26.48 9.63 -9.96
N MET A 348 -25.59 9.60 -8.99
CA MET A 348 -25.17 8.37 -8.28
C MET A 348 -25.93 8.15 -6.98
N GLY A 349 -26.49 9.20 -6.39
CA GLY A 349 -27.19 9.16 -5.11
C GLY A 349 -26.28 8.98 -3.89
N HIS A 350 -24.97 9.22 -4.05
CA HIS A 350 -23.98 9.16 -2.99
C HIS A 350 -22.84 10.16 -3.22
N PHE A 351 -21.98 10.33 -2.22
CA PHE A 351 -20.90 11.31 -2.16
C PHE A 351 -19.50 10.68 -2.32
N TRP A 352 -19.40 9.36 -2.43
CA TRP A 352 -18.10 8.72 -2.65
C TRP A 352 -17.55 8.98 -4.05
N ILE A 353 -16.39 9.63 -4.14
CA ILE A 353 -15.57 9.82 -5.34
C ILE A 353 -14.13 9.42 -5.03
N GLY A 354 -13.37 9.08 -6.08
CA GLY A 354 -11.93 8.80 -6.00
C GLY A 354 -11.27 9.02 -7.35
N THR A 355 -10.01 8.61 -7.49
CA THR A 355 -9.24 8.66 -8.73
C THR A 355 -8.93 7.27 -9.29
N GLY A 356 -9.51 6.23 -8.70
CA GLY A 356 -9.23 4.83 -9.03
C GLY A 356 -9.80 4.37 -10.37
N PRO A 357 -9.39 3.17 -10.84
CA PRO A 357 -9.79 2.61 -12.14
C PRO A 357 -11.29 2.26 -12.22
N PHE A 358 -11.98 2.16 -11.08
CA PHE A 358 -13.42 1.97 -11.03
C PHE A 358 -14.07 3.04 -10.17
N TYR A 359 -15.32 3.40 -10.47
CA TYR A 359 -16.15 4.23 -9.61
C TYR A 359 -17.31 3.42 -9.04
N LEU A 360 -17.88 3.90 -7.93
CA LEU A 360 -19.04 3.30 -7.30
C LEU A 360 -20.30 3.68 -8.08
N ASP A 361 -20.98 2.70 -8.67
CA ASP A 361 -22.18 2.94 -9.51
C ASP A 361 -23.47 2.78 -8.72
N LYS A 362 -23.54 1.77 -7.85
CA LYS A 362 -24.75 1.47 -7.06
C LYS A 362 -24.39 0.87 -5.72
N VAL A 363 -25.18 1.24 -4.72
CA VAL A 363 -25.08 0.76 -3.35
C VAL A 363 -26.45 0.26 -2.90
N PHE A 364 -26.51 -0.99 -2.46
CA PHE A 364 -27.71 -1.64 -1.96
C PHE A 364 -27.44 -2.22 -0.57
N PRO A 365 -27.56 -1.41 0.50
CA PRO A 365 -27.22 -1.85 1.86
C PRO A 365 -28.07 -3.01 2.36
N LEU A 366 -29.36 -3.06 2.03
CA LEU A 366 -30.26 -4.14 2.47
C LEU A 366 -29.94 -5.47 1.78
N GLU A 367 -29.57 -5.42 0.50
CA GLU A 367 -29.18 -6.57 -0.30
C GLU A 367 -27.69 -6.92 -0.17
N HIS A 368 -26.92 -6.16 0.63
CA HIS A 368 -25.47 -6.29 0.79
C HIS A 368 -24.73 -6.40 -0.54
N THR A 369 -25.06 -5.51 -1.47
CA THR A 369 -24.51 -5.52 -2.83
C THR A 369 -24.03 -4.14 -3.23
N VAL A 370 -22.84 -4.07 -3.83
CA VAL A 370 -22.34 -2.88 -4.51
C VAL A 370 -22.05 -3.21 -5.97
N THR A 371 -22.18 -2.22 -6.85
CA THR A 371 -21.72 -2.30 -8.25
C THR A 371 -20.66 -1.23 -8.45
N ILE A 372 -19.51 -1.64 -8.97
CA ILE A 372 -18.47 -0.72 -9.42
C ILE A 372 -18.32 -0.83 -10.93
N LYS A 373 -17.95 0.27 -11.60
CA LYS A 373 -17.81 0.35 -13.06
C LYS A 373 -16.50 1.00 -13.45
N ARG A 374 -15.96 0.60 -14.59
CA ARG A 374 -14.73 1.17 -15.15
C ARG A 374 -14.88 2.68 -15.30
N PHE A 375 -13.90 3.43 -14.83
CA PHE A 375 -13.82 4.87 -14.99
C PHE A 375 -13.05 5.23 -16.27
N GLU A 376 -13.75 5.58 -17.34
CA GLU A 376 -13.15 5.75 -18.68
C GLU A 376 -11.98 6.75 -18.73
N ASP A 377 -12.01 7.79 -17.88
CA ASP A 377 -10.95 8.83 -17.83
C ASP A 377 -9.74 8.45 -16.96
N TYR A 378 -9.69 7.24 -16.42
CA TYR A 378 -8.52 6.77 -15.68
C TYR A 378 -7.28 6.68 -16.60
N PRO A 379 -6.14 7.28 -16.21
CA PRO A 379 -5.07 7.59 -17.16
C PRO A 379 -4.17 6.41 -17.54
N ASP A 380 -4.05 5.39 -16.68
CA ASP A 380 -3.12 4.30 -16.97
C ASP A 380 -3.69 3.32 -18.02
N PRO A 381 -2.80 2.78 -18.88
CA PRO A 381 -3.19 1.68 -19.74
C PRO A 381 -3.47 0.42 -18.90
N ALA A 382 -4.45 -0.37 -19.34
CA ALA A 382 -4.87 -1.59 -18.64
C ALA A 382 -3.75 -2.65 -18.52
N ASP A 383 -2.64 -2.50 -19.26
CA ASP A 383 -1.53 -3.43 -19.24
C ASP A 383 -0.40 -3.12 -18.22
N LYS A 384 -0.41 -1.92 -17.61
CA LYS A 384 0.65 -1.41 -16.71
C LYS A 384 1.06 -2.42 -15.62
N TRP A 385 0.08 -3.06 -14.99
CA TRP A 385 0.28 -3.93 -13.83
C TRP A 385 0.17 -5.42 -14.14
N LEU A 386 0.02 -5.83 -15.41
CA LEU A 386 -0.27 -7.22 -15.76
C LEU A 386 0.84 -8.21 -15.41
N ARG A 387 2.06 -7.72 -15.18
CA ARG A 387 3.19 -8.52 -14.65
C ARG A 387 2.88 -9.19 -13.31
N PHE A 388 1.93 -8.66 -12.55
CA PHE A 388 1.48 -9.24 -11.27
C PHE A 388 0.26 -10.15 -11.40
N GLY A 389 -0.15 -10.51 -12.62
CA GLY A 389 -1.26 -11.42 -12.84
C GLY A 389 -1.01 -12.86 -12.38
N GLU A 390 0.25 -13.26 -12.26
CA GLU A 390 0.63 -14.58 -11.81
C GLU A 390 2.01 -14.54 -11.11
N PRO A 391 2.11 -15.09 -9.90
CA PRO A 391 3.39 -15.14 -9.20
C PRO A 391 4.36 -16.10 -9.87
N LYS A 392 5.62 -15.68 -9.98
CA LYS A 392 6.71 -16.47 -10.56
C LYS A 392 7.24 -17.53 -9.58
N LEU A 393 6.35 -18.41 -9.09
CA LEU A 393 6.70 -19.50 -8.17
C LEU A 393 7.61 -20.50 -8.88
N ALA A 394 8.79 -20.74 -8.32
CA ALA A 394 9.73 -21.68 -8.91
C ALA A 394 9.21 -23.12 -8.77
N GLU A 395 9.37 -23.90 -9.83
CA GLU A 395 9.27 -25.35 -9.85
C GLU A 395 10.69 -25.92 -9.74
N VAL A 396 10.91 -26.88 -8.85
CA VAL A 396 12.24 -27.46 -8.61
C VAL A 396 12.23 -28.95 -8.87
N VAL A 397 13.16 -29.41 -9.70
CA VAL A 397 13.43 -30.84 -9.94
C VAL A 397 14.86 -31.13 -9.52
N ILE A 398 15.04 -32.17 -8.71
CA ILE A 398 16.36 -32.63 -8.28
C ILE A 398 16.65 -33.94 -8.98
N GLU A 399 17.68 -33.96 -9.81
CA GLU A 399 18.16 -35.15 -10.52
C GLU A 399 19.50 -35.59 -9.95
N GLY A 400 19.62 -36.88 -9.66
CA GLY A 400 20.87 -37.42 -9.13
C GLY A 400 20.79 -38.90 -8.83
N PRO A 401 21.90 -39.50 -8.35
CA PRO A 401 21.98 -40.92 -8.09
C PRO A 401 21.08 -41.34 -6.91
N ALA A 402 20.22 -42.34 -7.13
CA ALA A 402 19.42 -42.93 -6.05
C ALA A 402 20.25 -43.77 -5.06
N ARG A 403 21.49 -44.10 -5.43
CA ARG A 403 22.46 -44.82 -4.59
C ARG A 403 23.83 -44.20 -4.76
N VAL A 404 24.47 -43.86 -3.65
CA VAL A 404 25.77 -43.19 -3.63
C VAL A 404 26.73 -44.03 -2.80
N SER A 405 27.95 -44.27 -3.29
CA SER A 405 29.02 -44.80 -2.42
C SER A 405 29.70 -43.63 -1.73
N ALA A 406 29.90 -43.72 -0.42
CA ALA A 406 30.59 -42.69 0.35
C ALA A 406 32.01 -42.43 -0.16
N ALA A 407 32.65 -43.39 -0.85
CA ALA A 407 34.00 -43.25 -1.39
C ALA A 407 34.09 -42.41 -2.69
N ASP A 408 32.99 -42.30 -3.45
CA ASP A 408 33.02 -41.72 -4.80
C ASP A 408 32.50 -40.27 -4.86
N GLY A 409 31.84 -39.80 -3.79
CA GLY A 409 31.12 -38.53 -3.81
C GLY A 409 29.80 -38.63 -4.59
N ALA A 410 29.11 -37.50 -4.74
CA ALA A 410 27.91 -37.43 -5.57
C ALA A 410 27.70 -36.02 -6.13
N SER A 411 27.06 -35.95 -7.30
CA SER A 411 26.57 -34.71 -7.90
C SER A 411 25.07 -34.82 -8.09
N PHE A 412 24.36 -33.75 -7.79
CA PHE A 412 22.93 -33.58 -8.00
C PHE A 412 22.70 -32.33 -8.84
N ASP A 413 21.95 -32.48 -9.92
CA ASP A 413 21.47 -31.39 -10.75
C ASP A 413 20.15 -30.86 -10.17
N ILE A 414 20.04 -29.54 -10.08
CA ILE A 414 18.86 -28.83 -9.60
C ILE A 414 18.36 -27.98 -10.76
N MET A 415 17.22 -28.38 -11.31
CA MET A 415 16.52 -27.64 -12.34
C MET A 415 15.47 -26.75 -11.68
N VAL A 416 15.59 -25.45 -11.88
CA VAL A 416 14.68 -24.42 -11.38
C VAL A 416 13.98 -23.81 -12.58
N THR A 417 12.65 -23.99 -12.67
CA THR A 417 11.86 -23.55 -13.81
C THR A 417 10.65 -22.72 -13.38
N PHE A 418 10.08 -21.97 -14.32
CA PHE A 418 8.75 -21.38 -14.19
C PHE A 418 8.01 -21.62 -15.50
N LYS A 419 6.83 -22.25 -15.44
CA LYS A 419 6.05 -22.66 -16.62
C LYS A 419 6.86 -23.46 -17.65
N GLY A 420 7.77 -24.30 -17.17
CA GLY A 420 8.65 -25.12 -18.01
C GLY A 420 9.80 -24.37 -18.69
N GLU A 421 9.96 -23.06 -18.46
CA GLU A 421 11.13 -22.29 -18.89
C GLU A 421 12.16 -22.17 -17.76
N ALA A 422 13.44 -22.07 -18.10
CA ALA A 422 14.51 -21.89 -17.14
C ALA A 422 14.31 -20.58 -16.34
N TYR A 423 14.47 -20.65 -15.02
CA TYR A 423 14.35 -19.47 -14.17
C TYR A 423 15.58 -18.56 -14.33
N PRO A 424 15.43 -17.26 -14.65
CA PRO A 424 16.56 -16.34 -14.79
C PRO A 424 17.41 -16.28 -13.52
N ALA A 425 18.73 -16.43 -13.64
CA ALA A 425 19.61 -16.49 -12.49
C ALA A 425 19.72 -15.15 -11.73
N ASP A 426 19.53 -14.02 -12.40
CA ASP A 426 19.51 -12.68 -11.83
C ASP A 426 18.27 -12.39 -10.96
N GLU A 427 17.19 -13.16 -11.16
CA GLU A 427 16.00 -13.11 -10.31
C GLU A 427 16.08 -14.06 -9.10
N ILE A 428 17.08 -14.95 -9.02
CA ILE A 428 17.25 -15.87 -7.90
C ILE A 428 18.15 -15.26 -6.82
N ALA A 429 17.62 -15.16 -5.59
CA ALA A 429 18.37 -14.67 -4.43
C ALA A 429 19.39 -15.71 -3.95
N ALA A 430 18.95 -16.97 -3.80
CA ALA A 430 19.82 -18.08 -3.41
C ALA A 430 19.16 -19.44 -3.71
N VAL A 431 20.00 -20.43 -4.02
CA VAL A 431 19.65 -21.86 -4.03
C VAL A 431 20.48 -22.54 -2.95
N LYS A 432 19.85 -22.86 -1.81
CA LYS A 432 20.50 -23.50 -0.67
C LYS A 432 20.16 -24.98 -0.61
N TYR A 433 21.10 -25.78 -0.11
CA TYR A 433 20.85 -27.18 0.20
C TYR A 433 20.98 -27.45 1.70
N LEU A 434 20.20 -28.40 2.18
CA LEU A 434 20.32 -29.04 3.48
C LEU A 434 20.41 -30.55 3.27
N LEU A 435 21.44 -31.16 3.83
CA LEU A 435 21.66 -32.60 3.80
C LEU A 435 21.36 -33.18 5.18
N PHE A 436 20.43 -34.13 5.24
CA PHE A 436 20.02 -34.80 6.47
C PHE A 436 20.54 -36.24 6.49
N ASP A 437 21.10 -36.65 7.63
CA ASP A 437 21.50 -38.04 7.88
C ASP A 437 20.30 -38.98 8.07
N ALA A 438 20.58 -40.27 8.30
CA ALA A 438 19.54 -41.30 8.46
C ALA A 438 18.72 -41.15 9.75
N GLU A 439 19.22 -40.40 10.72
CA GLU A 439 18.55 -40.06 11.98
C GLU A 439 17.74 -38.76 11.87
N GLY A 440 17.84 -38.04 10.74
CA GLY A 440 17.15 -36.79 10.49
C GLY A 440 17.84 -35.54 11.02
N ASN A 441 19.12 -35.63 11.42
CA ASN A 441 19.91 -34.46 11.80
C ASN A 441 20.46 -33.76 10.54
N VAL A 442 20.57 -32.44 10.59
CA VAL A 442 21.25 -31.67 9.54
C VAL A 442 22.74 -31.92 9.64
N ALA A 443 23.30 -32.60 8.63
CA ALA A 443 24.70 -32.95 8.56
C ALA A 443 25.52 -31.96 7.73
N ALA A 444 24.93 -31.35 6.71
CA ALA A 444 25.58 -30.31 5.93
C ALA A 444 24.56 -29.29 5.41
N THR A 445 25.01 -28.04 5.24
CA THR A 445 24.26 -27.00 4.54
C THR A 445 25.21 -26.21 3.65
N GLY A 446 24.71 -25.66 2.56
CA GLY A 446 25.51 -24.84 1.65
C GLY A 446 24.68 -24.26 0.51
N ASP A 447 25.36 -23.65 -0.45
CA ASP A 447 24.76 -23.10 -1.65
C ASP A 447 25.02 -24.03 -2.85
N ALA A 448 24.05 -24.13 -3.75
CA ALA A 448 24.22 -24.81 -5.02
C ALA A 448 24.99 -23.91 -6.00
N ASN A 449 25.83 -24.51 -6.83
CA ASN A 449 26.63 -23.78 -7.80
C ASN A 449 25.79 -23.50 -9.06
N LEU A 450 25.68 -22.23 -9.45
CA LEU A 450 25.04 -21.85 -10.71
C LEU A 450 25.86 -22.35 -11.91
N VAL A 451 25.22 -23.08 -12.82
CA VAL A 451 25.81 -23.54 -14.09
C VAL A 451 25.31 -22.69 -15.25
N ALA A 452 24.00 -22.47 -15.30
CA ALA A 452 23.30 -21.62 -16.26
C ALA A 452 21.95 -21.21 -15.66
N ASP A 453 21.21 -20.32 -16.34
CA ASP A 453 19.84 -19.99 -15.93
C ASP A 453 19.02 -21.26 -15.71
N GLY A 454 18.34 -21.32 -14.56
CA GLY A 454 17.53 -22.46 -14.14
C GLY A 454 18.31 -23.74 -13.86
N HIS A 455 19.64 -23.76 -13.87
CA HIS A 455 20.44 -24.96 -13.65
C HIS A 455 21.53 -24.73 -12.60
N TYR A 456 21.42 -25.46 -11.50
CA TYR A 456 22.38 -25.45 -10.41
C TYR A 456 22.87 -26.87 -10.12
N VAL A 457 24.04 -26.99 -9.50
CA VAL A 457 24.63 -28.28 -9.11
C VAL A 457 25.06 -28.26 -7.66
N VAL A 458 24.73 -29.31 -6.92
CA VAL A 458 25.27 -29.60 -5.60
C VAL A 458 26.21 -30.80 -5.69
N GLU A 459 27.46 -30.61 -5.29
CA GLU A 459 28.47 -31.65 -5.26
C GLU A 459 28.84 -31.98 -3.82
N PHE A 460 28.85 -33.28 -3.50
CA PHE A 460 29.31 -33.81 -2.22
C PHE A 460 30.62 -34.55 -2.40
N THR A 461 31.60 -34.16 -1.62
CA THR A 461 32.89 -34.85 -1.55
C THR A 461 32.75 -36.18 -0.79
N PRO A 462 33.64 -37.16 -1.05
CA PRO A 462 33.68 -38.40 -0.27
C PRO A 462 33.82 -38.16 1.25
N GLU A 463 34.54 -37.12 1.64
CA GLU A 463 34.75 -36.74 3.05
C GLU A 463 33.44 -36.33 3.72
N GLN A 464 32.65 -35.46 3.07
CA GLN A 464 31.33 -35.04 3.56
C GLN A 464 30.35 -36.21 3.66
N LEU A 465 30.38 -37.13 2.70
CA LEU A 465 29.50 -38.29 2.71
C LEU A 465 29.93 -39.35 3.72
N GLY A 466 31.24 -39.51 3.95
CA GLY A 466 31.78 -40.48 4.90
C GLY A 466 31.38 -40.21 6.35
N GLU A 467 31.05 -38.96 6.69
CA GLU A 467 30.63 -38.55 8.04
C GLU A 467 29.15 -38.87 8.36
N LEU A 468 28.31 -39.11 7.34
CA LEU A 468 26.86 -39.32 7.48
C LEU A 468 26.48 -40.72 7.99
N GLY A 469 27.37 -41.71 7.88
CA GLY A 469 27.04 -43.12 8.08
C GLY A 469 26.19 -43.71 6.93
N VAL A 470 26.00 -45.03 6.95
CA VAL A 470 25.26 -45.76 5.91
C VAL A 470 23.76 -45.69 6.19
N GLY A 471 22.97 -45.26 5.21
CA GLY A 471 21.52 -45.14 5.41
C GLY A 471 20.82 -44.31 4.35
N ALA A 472 19.53 -44.05 4.56
CA ALA A 472 18.77 -43.12 3.73
C ALA A 472 19.17 -41.68 4.09
N VAL A 473 19.65 -40.94 3.10
CA VAL A 473 20.07 -39.54 3.25
C VAL A 473 19.08 -38.69 2.46
N ARG A 474 18.62 -37.59 3.06
CA ARG A 474 17.69 -36.66 2.41
C ARG A 474 18.42 -35.38 2.00
N LEU A 475 18.34 -35.04 0.73
CA LEU A 475 18.77 -33.75 0.20
C LEU A 475 17.53 -32.86 0.03
N GLU A 476 17.50 -31.73 0.72
CA GLU A 476 16.49 -30.70 0.59
C GLU A 476 17.10 -29.46 -0.07
N ILE A 477 16.39 -28.90 -1.05
CA ILE A 477 16.76 -27.69 -1.77
C ILE A 477 15.74 -26.61 -1.43
N ALA A 478 16.25 -25.45 -1.05
CA ALA A 478 15.48 -24.24 -0.83
C ALA A 478 15.87 -23.18 -1.88
N VAL A 479 14.93 -22.82 -2.74
CA VAL A 479 15.10 -21.76 -3.73
C VAL A 479 14.40 -20.50 -3.23
N THR A 480 15.13 -19.40 -3.17
CA THR A 480 14.63 -18.06 -2.81
C THR A 480 14.79 -17.14 -4.01
N SER A 481 13.79 -16.30 -4.27
CA SER A 481 13.72 -15.41 -5.43
C SER A 481 13.63 -13.96 -4.98
N ASN A 482 14.16 -13.04 -5.79
CA ASN A 482 14.03 -11.60 -5.60
C ASN A 482 12.64 -11.07 -6.04
N VAL A 483 11.88 -11.87 -6.79
CA VAL A 483 10.57 -11.47 -7.34
C VAL A 483 9.38 -12.15 -6.67
N ILE A 484 9.63 -13.00 -5.66
CA ILE A 484 8.60 -13.62 -4.82
C ILE A 484 9.13 -13.98 -3.44
N SER A 485 8.39 -13.61 -2.39
CA SER A 485 8.78 -13.80 -0.99
C SER A 485 8.58 -15.22 -0.44
N ILE A 486 7.90 -16.10 -1.17
CA ILE A 486 7.73 -17.51 -0.77
C ILE A 486 8.86 -18.36 -1.38
N PRO A 487 9.68 -19.03 -0.55
CA PRO A 487 10.67 -19.96 -1.05
C PRO A 487 10.02 -21.25 -1.58
N THR A 488 10.59 -21.82 -2.64
CA THR A 488 10.26 -23.19 -3.08
C THR A 488 11.16 -24.18 -2.36
N LEU A 489 10.55 -25.15 -1.67
CA LEU A 489 11.24 -26.26 -1.03
C LEU A 489 10.97 -27.55 -1.79
N GLN A 490 12.02 -28.28 -2.13
CA GLN A 490 11.92 -29.61 -2.74
C GLN A 490 12.93 -30.55 -2.11
N SER A 491 12.59 -31.82 -1.96
CA SER A 491 13.51 -32.81 -1.42
C SER A 491 13.58 -34.08 -2.25
N THR A 492 14.71 -34.77 -2.16
CA THR A 492 14.93 -36.10 -2.71
C THR A 492 15.66 -36.95 -1.67
N GLU A 493 15.52 -38.27 -1.78
CA GLU A 493 16.22 -39.23 -0.92
C GLU A 493 17.12 -40.12 -1.76
N PHE A 494 18.30 -40.43 -1.23
CA PHE A 494 19.22 -41.39 -1.81
C PHE A 494 19.78 -42.32 -0.73
N LEU A 495 20.15 -43.53 -1.14
CA LEU A 495 20.77 -44.49 -0.23
C LEU A 495 22.28 -44.33 -0.25
N LEU A 496 22.87 -43.96 0.89
CA LEU A 496 24.30 -43.95 1.06
C LEU A 496 24.81 -45.35 1.41
N LEU A 497 25.77 -45.83 0.64
CA LEU A 497 26.41 -47.13 0.76
C LEU A 497 27.90 -46.95 1.14
N PRO A 498 28.52 -48.00 1.70
CA PRO A 498 29.94 -47.98 2.04
C PRO A 498 30.87 -47.57 0.89
#